data_AF-A0A1E1WNI2-F1
#
_entry.id   AF-A0A1E1WNI2-F1
#
_cell.length_a   1.000
_cell.length_b   1.000
_cell.length_c   1.000
_cell.angle_alpha   90.00
_cell.angle_beta   90.00
_cell.angle_gamma   90.00
#
_symmetry.space_group_name_H-M   'P 1'
#
loop_
_entity.id
_entity.type
_entity.pdbx_description
1 polymer ?
#
loop_
_entity_poly.entity_id
_entity_poly.type
_entity_poly.pdbx_seq_one_letter_code
_entity_poly.pdbx_strand_id
1 'polypeptide(L)'
;SRARAGSIASVTKMDKISNRLKCSNCNIVISEVLAFIQNKIDVMTEVSLAQICESAFNAEEISEAKSLLFESLSKKMKKRIRQGKTLRNIEDIICLFKETDPEQIPIFVARNLEKLPPVTFDHVDVTA
;
A
#
# COMPACT_ATOMS: atom_id res chain seq x y z
N SER A 1 9.74 45.58 29.11
CA SER A 1 9.77 44.11 29.15
C SER A 1 9.02 43.57 27.93
N ARG A 2 9.68 42.79 27.08
CA ARG A 2 9.11 42.18 25.85
C ARG A 2 8.69 40.74 26.12
N ALA A 3 7.68 40.28 25.35
CA ALA A 3 7.28 38.89 25.08
C ALA A 3 6.55 38.17 26.24
N ARG A 4 5.50 37.35 26.05
CA ARG A 4 5.01 36.56 24.89
C ARG A 4 3.52 36.25 25.09
N ALA A 5 2.76 36.23 24.00
CA ALA A 5 1.43 35.66 23.91
C ALA A 5 1.48 34.13 24.07
N GLY A 6 0.56 33.57 24.86
CA GLY A 6 0.32 32.13 24.96
C GLY A 6 -1.10 31.80 24.51
N SER A 7 -1.25 31.42 23.25
CA SER A 7 -2.44 30.71 22.75
C SER A 7 -2.42 29.28 23.26
N ILE A 8 -3.55 28.79 23.78
CA ILE A 8 -3.81 27.35 23.88
C ILE A 8 -5.16 27.12 23.21
N ALA A 9 -5.10 26.73 21.94
CA ALA A 9 -6.25 26.27 21.19
C ALA A 9 -6.52 24.81 21.57
N SER A 10 -7.68 24.54 22.18
CA SER A 10 -8.20 23.20 22.37
C SER A 10 -9.16 22.88 21.23
N VAL A 11 -8.69 22.12 20.23
CA VAL A 11 -9.57 21.43 19.27
C VAL A 11 -9.12 19.98 19.21
N THR A 12 -9.87 19.13 19.92
CA THR A 12 -9.79 17.67 19.84
C THR A 12 -10.11 17.22 18.42
N LYS A 13 -9.11 16.67 17.73
CA LYS A 13 -9.26 15.99 16.45
C LYS A 13 -9.66 14.55 16.74
N MET A 14 -10.83 14.12 16.24
CA MET A 14 -11.25 12.72 16.23
C MET A 14 -10.18 11.88 15.54
N ASP A 15 -9.62 10.93 16.29
CA ASP A 15 -8.68 9.95 15.76
C ASP A 15 -9.41 9.04 14.77
N LYS A 16 -9.08 9.18 13.48
CA LYS A 16 -9.32 8.10 12.51
C LYS A 16 -8.63 6.85 13.07
N ILE A 17 -9.37 5.75 13.18
CA ILE A 17 -8.78 4.44 13.48
C ILE A 17 -7.73 4.16 12.38
N SER A 18 -6.46 4.35 12.72
CA SER A 18 -5.34 4.06 11.82
C SER A 18 -5.28 2.55 11.64
N ASN A 19 -5.58 2.05 10.44
CA ASN A 19 -5.42 0.65 10.03
C ASN A 19 -3.93 0.22 9.94
N ARG A 20 -3.00 0.98 10.54
CA ARG A 20 -1.56 0.77 10.50
C ARG A 20 -1.10 0.19 11.83
N LEU A 21 -1.00 -1.13 11.92
CA LEU A 21 -0.27 -1.81 12.99
C LEU A 21 1.10 -2.22 12.42
N LYS A 22 2.17 -1.61 12.92
CA LYS A 22 3.56 -2.08 12.72
C LYS A 22 3.98 -2.76 14.02
N CYS A 23 4.35 -4.04 13.97
CA CYS A 23 4.92 -4.70 15.14
C CYS A 23 6.30 -4.08 15.44
N SER A 24 6.54 -3.59 16.65
CA SER A 24 7.84 -3.02 17.04
C SER A 24 8.96 -4.06 17.14
N ASN A 25 8.62 -5.35 17.11
CA ASN A 25 9.53 -6.49 17.20
C ASN A 25 9.49 -7.41 15.96
N CYS A 26 8.72 -7.04 14.93
CA CYS A 26 8.48 -7.85 13.74
C CYS A 26 8.36 -6.96 12.51
N ASN A 27 8.96 -7.35 11.38
CA ASN A 27 8.84 -6.63 10.11
C ASN A 27 7.47 -6.89 9.44
N ILE A 28 6.37 -6.77 10.19
CA ILE A 28 4.99 -7.04 9.76
C ILE A 28 4.20 -5.74 9.69
N VAL A 29 3.50 -5.54 8.57
CA VAL A 29 2.70 -4.34 8.30
C VAL A 29 1.33 -4.74 7.75
N ILE A 30 0.25 -4.20 8.31
CA ILE A 30 -1.10 -4.47 7.79
C ILE A 30 -1.41 -3.58 6.59
N SER A 31 -1.73 -4.19 5.45
CA SER A 31 -2.24 -3.53 4.25
C SER A 31 -2.82 -4.56 3.29
N GLU A 32 -4.12 -4.50 3.02
CA GLU A 32 -4.81 -5.42 2.11
C GLU A 32 -4.26 -5.35 0.68
N VAL A 33 -4.05 -4.13 0.16
CA VAL A 33 -3.52 -3.89 -1.19
C VAL A 33 -2.10 -4.46 -1.33
N LEU A 34 -1.20 -4.13 -0.40
CA LEU A 34 0.19 -4.58 -0.47
C LEU A 34 0.31 -6.08 -0.20
N ALA A 35 -0.50 -6.63 0.71
CA ALA A 35 -0.56 -8.07 0.94
C ALA A 35 -1.02 -8.80 -0.32
N PHE A 36 -2.07 -8.31 -0.99
CA PHE A 36 -2.55 -8.93 -2.23
C PHE A 36 -1.47 -8.92 -3.32
N ILE A 37 -0.87 -7.75 -3.58
CA ILE A 37 0.18 -7.60 -4.60
C ILE A 37 1.39 -8.49 -4.27
N GLN A 38 1.90 -8.43 -3.04
CA GLN A 38 3.06 -9.23 -2.61
C GLN A 38 2.82 -10.74 -2.79
N ASN A 39 1.61 -11.24 -2.54
CA ASN A 39 1.28 -12.66 -2.68
C ASN A 39 1.05 -13.10 -4.15
N LYS A 40 0.82 -12.16 -5.07
CA LYS A 40 0.42 -12.45 -6.45
C LYS A 40 1.42 -12.04 -7.52
N ILE A 41 2.41 -11.23 -7.16
CA ILE A 41 3.36 -10.63 -8.10
C ILE A 41 4.18 -11.66 -8.91
N ASP A 42 4.43 -12.84 -8.36
CA ASP A 42 5.23 -13.89 -9.00
C ASP A 42 4.39 -14.91 -9.80
N VAL A 43 3.07 -14.90 -9.62
CA VAL A 43 2.15 -15.90 -10.22
C VAL A 43 1.14 -15.28 -11.17
N MET A 44 1.19 -13.96 -11.36
CA MET A 44 0.29 -13.20 -12.22
C MET A 44 1.06 -12.17 -13.04
N THR A 45 0.59 -11.88 -14.25
CA THR A 45 1.17 -10.79 -15.06
C THR A 45 0.91 -9.43 -14.40
N GLU A 46 1.82 -8.47 -14.61
CA GLU A 46 1.69 -7.11 -14.06
C GLU A 46 0.38 -6.43 -14.50
N VAL A 47 -0.02 -6.65 -15.76
CA VAL A 47 -1.24 -6.08 -16.34
C VAL A 47 -2.47 -6.64 -15.63
N SER A 48 -2.57 -7.96 -15.49
CA SER A 48 -3.70 -8.60 -14.80
C SER A 48 -3.76 -8.20 -13.33
N LEU A 49 -2.61 -8.18 -12.65
CA LEU A 49 -2.51 -7.77 -11.25
C LEU A 49 -2.96 -6.31 -11.05
N ALA A 50 -2.54 -5.42 -11.95
CA ALA A 50 -2.92 -4.01 -11.89
C ALA A 50 -4.42 -3.81 -12.13
N GLN A 51 -5.01 -4.49 -13.12
CA GLN A 51 -6.44 -4.43 -13.41
C GLN A 51 -7.31 -4.94 -12.26
N ILE A 52 -6.91 -6.05 -11.63
CA ILE A 52 -7.61 -6.59 -10.46
C ILE A 52 -7.54 -5.62 -9.28
N CYS A 53 -6.36 -5.04 -9.01
CA CYS A 53 -6.23 -4.07 -7.94
C CYS A 53 -7.05 -2.80 -8.21
N GLU A 54 -7.08 -2.29 -9.44
CA GLU A 54 -7.82 -1.08 -9.80
C GLU A 54 -9.34 -1.28 -9.68
N SER A 55 -9.85 -2.49 -9.95
CA SER A 55 -11.27 -2.81 -9.85
C SER A 55 -11.72 -3.17 -8.42
N ALA A 56 -10.84 -3.73 -7.60
CA ALA A 56 -11.18 -4.23 -6.26
C ALA A 56 -10.94 -3.22 -5.13
N PHE A 57 -9.98 -2.31 -5.28
CA PHE A 57 -9.61 -1.34 -4.25
C PHE A 57 -9.88 0.09 -4.70
N ASN A 58 -10.27 0.95 -3.76
CA ASN A 58 -10.51 2.34 -4.09
C ASN A 58 -9.18 3.13 -4.23
N ALA A 59 -9.24 4.29 -4.88
CA ALA A 59 -8.06 5.11 -5.17
C ALA A 59 -7.32 5.61 -3.91
N GLU A 60 -8.03 5.79 -2.79
CA GLU A 60 -7.45 6.19 -1.51
C GLU A 60 -6.64 5.04 -0.90
N GLU A 61 -7.23 3.83 -0.82
CA GLU A 61 -6.56 2.61 -0.36
C GLU A 61 -5.26 2.36 -1.14
N ILE A 62 -5.30 2.49 -2.47
CA ILE A 62 -4.13 2.34 -3.35
C ILE A 62 -3.08 3.43 -3.10
N SER A 63 -3.51 4.69 -2.94
CA SER A 63 -2.59 5.81 -2.68
C SER A 63 -1.92 5.69 -1.30
N GLU A 64 -2.66 5.21 -0.29
CA GLU A 64 -2.14 4.96 1.04
C GLU A 64 -1.17 3.79 1.07
N ALA A 65 -1.49 2.70 0.35
CA ALA A 65 -0.63 1.54 0.16
C ALA A 65 0.70 1.93 -0.47
N LYS A 66 0.67 2.71 -1.56
CA LYS A 66 1.90 3.24 -2.17
C LYS A 66 2.74 4.03 -1.17
N SER A 67 2.11 4.96 -0.46
CA SER A 67 2.83 5.80 0.51
C SER A 67 3.47 4.95 1.61
N LEU A 68 2.76 3.92 2.08
CA LEU A 68 3.23 3.00 3.11
C LEU A 68 4.42 2.15 2.64
N LEU A 69 4.39 1.64 1.40
CA LEU A 69 5.50 0.86 0.85
C LEU A 69 6.78 1.71 0.72
N PHE A 70 6.65 2.91 0.14
CA PHE A 70 7.78 3.84 -0.02
C PHE A 70 8.36 4.28 1.34
N GLU A 71 7.50 4.56 2.32
CA GLU A 71 7.90 4.88 3.69
C GLU A 71 8.64 3.71 4.33
N SER A 72 8.14 2.48 4.18
CA SER A 72 8.73 1.29 4.80
C SER A 72 10.09 0.92 4.21
N LEU A 73 10.32 1.27 2.94
CA LEU A 73 11.61 1.05 2.25
C LEU A 73 12.53 2.28 2.27
N SER A 74 12.14 3.36 2.95
CA SER A 74 12.87 4.65 2.96
C SER A 74 13.16 5.19 1.54
N LYS A 75 12.26 4.95 0.58
CA LYS A 75 12.39 5.37 -0.83
C LYS A 75 11.64 6.69 -1.08
N LYS A 76 12.12 7.50 -2.01
CA LYS A 76 11.47 8.76 -2.40
C LYS A 76 10.27 8.49 -3.32
N MET A 77 9.09 8.94 -2.91
CA MET A 77 7.86 8.81 -3.70
C MET A 77 7.75 9.89 -4.79
N LYS A 78 7.43 9.50 -6.03
CA LYS A 78 7.05 10.45 -7.10
C LYS A 78 5.59 10.88 -6.91
N LYS A 79 5.34 12.16 -6.58
CA LYS A 79 3.98 12.73 -6.52
C LYS A 79 3.49 13.07 -7.94
N ARG A 80 2.32 12.57 -8.35
CA ARG A 80 1.70 12.84 -9.67
C ARG A 80 0.24 13.31 -9.49
N ILE A 81 -0.19 14.30 -10.30
CA ILE A 81 -1.46 15.07 -10.12
C ILE A 81 -2.53 14.77 -11.21
N ARG A 82 -2.32 13.85 -12.17
CA ARG A 82 -3.15 13.72 -13.39
C ARG A 82 -4.05 12.47 -13.44
N GLN A 83 -4.96 12.40 -14.43
CA GLN A 83 -5.76 11.21 -14.81
C GLN A 83 -4.88 9.95 -14.97
N GLY A 84 -5.46 8.77 -14.67
CA GLY A 84 -4.71 7.50 -14.61
C GLY A 84 -3.80 7.37 -13.39
N LYS A 85 -4.02 8.18 -12.35
CA LYS A 85 -3.22 8.17 -11.11
C LYS A 85 -3.26 6.82 -10.40
N THR A 86 -4.41 6.15 -10.41
CA THR A 86 -4.65 4.89 -9.70
C THR A 86 -3.85 3.74 -10.32
N LEU A 87 -4.06 3.44 -11.61
CA LEU A 87 -3.27 2.43 -12.33
C LEU A 87 -1.75 2.68 -12.20
N ARG A 88 -1.30 3.91 -12.42
CA ARG A 88 0.12 4.28 -12.27
C ARG A 88 0.65 4.13 -10.84
N ASN A 89 -0.20 4.32 -9.83
CA ASN A 89 0.20 4.05 -8.45
C ASN A 89 0.40 2.56 -8.23
N ILE A 90 -0.44 1.71 -8.82
CA ILE A 90 -0.29 0.26 -8.76
C ILE A 90 0.97 -0.19 -9.51
N GLU A 91 1.20 0.32 -10.72
CA GLU A 91 2.45 0.07 -11.48
C GLU A 91 3.68 0.49 -10.68
N ASP A 92 3.70 1.69 -10.09
CA ASP A 92 4.81 2.15 -9.25
C ASP A 92 5.02 1.25 -8.01
N ILE A 93 3.95 0.64 -7.46
CA ILE A 93 4.05 -0.36 -6.37
C ILE A 93 4.67 -1.66 -6.88
N ILE A 94 4.17 -2.21 -7.99
CA ILE A 94 4.64 -3.46 -8.59
C ILE A 94 6.12 -3.34 -8.97
N CYS A 95 6.50 -2.27 -9.66
CA CYS A 95 7.91 -2.02 -10.00
C CYS A 95 8.79 -1.98 -8.74
N LEU A 96 8.33 -1.30 -7.67
CA LEU A 96 9.12 -1.21 -6.45
C LEU A 96 9.29 -2.56 -5.76
N PHE A 97 8.27 -3.42 -5.76
CA PHE A 97 8.42 -4.79 -5.26
C PHE A 97 9.45 -5.59 -6.07
N LYS A 98 9.43 -5.50 -7.41
CA LYS A 98 10.38 -6.23 -8.28
C LYS A 98 11.81 -5.71 -8.22
N GLU A 99 12.00 -4.41 -7.99
CA GLU A 99 13.32 -3.76 -7.90
C GLU A 99 13.95 -3.84 -6.50
N THR A 100 13.20 -4.28 -5.49
CA THR A 100 13.67 -4.36 -4.11
C THR A 100 14.03 -5.79 -3.74
N ASP A 101 15.15 -5.96 -3.04
CA ASP A 101 15.56 -7.24 -2.46
C ASP A 101 14.46 -7.77 -1.52
N PRO A 102 13.91 -8.99 -1.74
CA PRO A 102 12.84 -9.56 -0.94
C PRO A 102 13.12 -9.58 0.57
N GLU A 103 14.39 -9.72 0.99
CA GLU A 103 14.77 -9.71 2.41
C GLU A 103 14.59 -8.35 3.08
N GLN A 104 14.56 -7.27 2.28
CA GLN A 104 14.37 -5.90 2.76
C GLN A 104 12.89 -5.48 2.79
N ILE A 105 12.01 -6.26 2.16
CA ILE A 105 10.59 -5.94 2.03
C ILE A 105 9.86 -6.39 3.31
N PRO A 106 9.07 -5.52 3.95
CA PRO A 106 8.21 -5.92 5.04
C PRO A 106 7.23 -7.02 4.62
N ILE A 107 6.85 -7.85 5.58
CA ILE A 107 5.77 -8.83 5.40
C ILE A 107 4.45 -8.06 5.49
N PHE A 108 3.75 -7.92 4.37
CA PHE A 108 2.45 -7.28 4.33
C PHE A 108 1.35 -8.32 4.53
N VAL A 109 0.45 -8.05 5.49
CA VAL A 109 -0.66 -8.96 5.81
C VAL A 109 -2.00 -8.25 5.65
N ALA A 110 -3.02 -8.99 5.23
CA ALA A 110 -4.39 -8.50 5.17
C ALA A 110 -5.11 -8.81 6.49
N ARG A 111 -5.78 -7.81 7.06
CA ARG A 111 -6.59 -8.03 8.27
C ARG A 111 -7.98 -8.53 7.90
N ASN A 112 -8.61 -7.92 6.89
CA ASN A 112 -9.91 -8.35 6.40
C ASN A 112 -9.75 -9.14 5.09
N LEU A 113 -9.76 -10.47 5.20
CA LEU A 113 -9.59 -11.36 4.05
C LEU A 113 -10.75 -11.27 3.04
N GLU A 114 -11.95 -10.88 3.47
CA GLU A 114 -13.11 -10.70 2.59
C GLU A 114 -12.95 -9.53 1.62
N LYS A 115 -12.05 -8.59 1.92
CA LYS A 115 -11.69 -7.49 1.01
C LYS A 115 -10.73 -7.90 -0.10
N LEU A 116 -10.12 -9.09 0.00
CA LEU A 116 -9.16 -9.50 -1.01
C LEU A 116 -9.89 -9.91 -2.29
N PRO A 117 -9.42 -9.44 -3.46
CA PRO A 117 -9.98 -9.85 -4.73
C PRO A 117 -9.96 -11.38 -4.86
N PRO A 118 -11.05 -12.00 -5.35
CA PRO A 118 -11.01 -13.41 -5.70
C PRO A 118 -10.00 -13.60 -6.84
N VAL A 119 -9.14 -14.61 -6.72
CA VAL A 119 -8.25 -15.01 -7.82
C VAL A 119 -8.86 -16.22 -8.48
N THR A 120 -9.40 -16.03 -9.69
CA THR A 120 -9.90 -17.10 -10.54
C THR A 120 -8.76 -17.71 -11.34
N PHE A 121 -8.94 -18.95 -11.82
CA PHE A 121 -7.92 -19.69 -12.56
C PHE A 121 -7.49 -19.03 -13.88
N ASP A 122 -8.27 -18.08 -14.41
CA ASP A 122 -7.99 -17.37 -15.67
C ASP A 122 -6.76 -16.45 -15.61
N HIS A 123 -6.16 -16.28 -14.43
CA HIS A 123 -5.13 -15.27 -14.18
C HIS A 123 -3.82 -15.84 -13.61
N VAL A 124 -3.69 -17.16 -13.51
CA VAL A 124 -2.50 -17.85 -12.99
C VAL A 124 -1.79 -18.55 -14.16
N ASP A 125 -0.53 -18.20 -14.42
CA ASP A 125 0.29 -18.93 -15.38
C ASP A 125 0.57 -20.34 -14.82
N VAL A 126 -0.02 -21.37 -15.43
CA VAL A 126 0.23 -22.77 -15.08
C VAL A 126 1.48 -23.22 -15.82
N THR A 127 2.64 -23.05 -15.19
CA THR A 127 3.86 -23.77 -15.56
C THR A 127 4.13 -24.83 -14.50
N ALA A 128 3.70 -26.06 -14.82
CA ALA A 128 4.02 -27.29 -14.08
C ALA A 128 5.44 -27.76 -14.35
#